data_AF-A0A8C9KAQ1-F1
#
_entry.id   AF-A0A8C9KAQ1-F1
#
_cell.length_a   1.000
_cell.length_b   1.000
_cell.length_c   1.000
_cell.angle_alpha   90.00
_cell.angle_beta   90.00
_cell.angle_gamma   90.00
#
_symmetry.space_group_name_H-M   'P 1'
#
loop_
_entity.id
_entity.type
_entity.pdbx_description
1 polymer ?
#
loop_
_entity_poly.entity_id
_entity_poly.type
_entity_poly.pdbx_seq_one_letter_code
_entity_poly.pdbx_strand_id
1 'polypeptide(L)'
;MGRPLLLSLLLLLFQTCIPASWGLQCMLCGRTGKCQVEECAPGQDLCRTTVMRMWEVGDELEVVERGCAHPEKSNRTMSYRTGVKIITLTEAVCGSDLCNRPRAGRPPTFPRTRSRYLECVSCASSDLSCERGWVQSLQCRSPGEQCLEVVTHRTLEGSPRDEHHTRGCGNLPGCPGPTGFHNNHTFHFLRCCNTTKCNGGPGLGNPSYTVRGCATPSWCQSLHVAEAFSLTHLNVSCCSGNGCNHPVLDRQPRTGGAARRGPAHLSLTVTLLISARLWGGTLLWT
;
A
#
# COMPACT_ATOMS: atom_id res chain seq x y z
N MET A 1 -17.72 -7.45 -69.78
CA MET A 1 -18.21 -6.78 -68.56
C MET A 1 -18.13 -7.70 -67.32
N GLY A 2 -17.00 -8.40 -67.07
CA GLY A 2 -16.90 -9.43 -66.01
C GLY A 2 -15.82 -9.19 -64.93
N ARG A 3 -14.97 -8.17 -65.10
CA ARG A 3 -13.87 -7.84 -64.17
C ARG A 3 -14.28 -7.20 -62.83
N PRO A 4 -15.35 -6.38 -62.71
CA PRO A 4 -15.65 -5.71 -61.44
C PRO A 4 -16.32 -6.66 -60.43
N LEU A 5 -17.08 -7.66 -60.92
CA LEU A 5 -17.74 -8.66 -60.09
C LEU A 5 -16.75 -9.62 -59.41
N LEU A 6 -15.69 -10.01 -60.12
CA LEU A 6 -14.63 -10.86 -59.56
C LEU A 6 -13.84 -10.13 -58.46
N LEU A 7 -13.60 -8.83 -58.64
CA LEU A 7 -12.89 -7.99 -57.67
C LEU A 7 -13.73 -7.77 -56.39
N SER A 8 -15.04 -7.52 -56.54
CA SER A 8 -15.96 -7.44 -55.40
C SER A 8 -16.09 -8.77 -54.66
N LEU A 9 -16.11 -9.91 -55.36
CA LEU A 9 -16.16 -11.22 -54.73
C LEU A 9 -14.87 -11.53 -53.95
N LEU A 10 -13.70 -11.17 -54.49
CA LEU A 10 -12.41 -11.27 -53.79
C LEU A 10 -12.35 -10.38 -52.56
N LEU A 11 -12.84 -9.13 -52.64
CA LEU A 11 -12.93 -8.21 -51.49
C LEU A 11 -13.88 -8.73 -50.39
N LEU A 12 -14.98 -9.38 -50.76
CA LEU A 12 -15.90 -10.06 -49.82
C LEU A 12 -15.26 -11.28 -49.15
N LEU A 13 -14.49 -12.08 -49.88
CA LEU A 13 -13.73 -13.21 -49.34
C LEU A 13 -12.60 -12.77 -48.39
N PHE A 14 -11.95 -11.63 -48.65
CA PHE A 14 -10.97 -11.03 -47.74
C PHE A 14 -11.61 -10.47 -46.45
N GLN A 15 -12.84 -9.95 -46.51
CA GLN A 15 -13.58 -9.49 -45.32
C GLN A 15 -14.06 -10.63 -44.41
N THR A 16 -14.23 -11.85 -44.94
CA THR A 16 -14.55 -13.05 -44.13
C THR A 16 -13.31 -13.73 -43.51
N CYS A 17 -12.11 -13.25 -43.83
CA CYS A 17 -10.84 -13.76 -43.30
C CYS A 17 -10.08 -12.70 -42.49
N ILE A 18 -10.78 -11.79 -41.79
CA ILE A 18 -10.16 -11.13 -40.64
C ILE A 18 -9.96 -12.26 -39.63
N PRO A 19 -8.72 -12.70 -39.32
CA PRO A 19 -8.52 -13.61 -38.22
C PRO A 19 -9.14 -12.92 -37.01
N ALA A 20 -10.13 -13.57 -36.37
CA ALA A 20 -10.54 -13.19 -35.03
C ALA A 20 -9.22 -12.97 -34.28
N SER A 21 -8.95 -11.74 -33.83
CA SER A 21 -7.69 -11.44 -33.16
C SER A 21 -7.54 -12.47 -32.05
N TRP A 22 -6.59 -13.38 -32.21
CA TRP A 22 -6.44 -14.51 -31.29
C TRP A 22 -6.13 -13.88 -29.94
N GLY A 23 -6.99 -14.10 -28.95
CA GLY A 23 -6.79 -13.56 -27.62
C GLY A 23 -5.49 -14.13 -27.04
N LEU A 24 -4.80 -13.33 -26.22
CA LEU A 24 -3.65 -13.82 -25.47
C LEU A 24 -4.02 -15.11 -24.72
N GLN A 25 -3.21 -16.15 -24.82
CA GLN A 25 -3.43 -17.40 -24.08
C GLN A 25 -2.59 -17.43 -22.81
N CYS A 26 -3.19 -17.79 -21.68
CA CYS A 26 -2.50 -17.92 -20.40
C CYS A 26 -2.79 -19.26 -19.73
N MET A 27 -1.92 -19.69 -18.81
CA MET A 27 -2.26 -20.78 -17.89
C MET A 27 -3.16 -20.24 -16.78
N LEU A 28 -4.30 -20.91 -16.56
CA LEU A 28 -5.18 -20.74 -15.42
C LEU A 28 -4.92 -21.86 -14.42
N CYS A 29 -4.48 -21.52 -13.21
CA CYS A 29 -4.22 -22.49 -12.14
C CYS A 29 -4.94 -22.05 -10.86
N GLY A 30 -5.77 -22.93 -10.31
CA GLY A 30 -6.37 -22.74 -8.99
C GLY A 30 -5.44 -23.18 -7.86
N ARG A 31 -5.84 -22.91 -6.61
CA ARG A 31 -5.05 -23.24 -5.39
C ARG A 31 -4.69 -24.73 -5.25
N THR A 32 -5.48 -25.62 -5.87
CA THR A 32 -5.28 -27.07 -5.84
C THR A 32 -4.20 -27.56 -6.80
N GLY A 33 -3.59 -26.67 -7.59
CA GLY A 33 -2.49 -26.99 -8.52
C GLY A 33 -2.94 -27.52 -9.89
N LYS A 34 -4.25 -27.71 -10.12
CA LYS A 34 -4.77 -28.05 -11.44
C LYS A 34 -4.68 -26.83 -12.36
N CYS A 35 -4.07 -27.03 -13.53
CA CYS A 35 -3.82 -25.97 -14.50
C CYS A 35 -4.41 -26.34 -15.87
N GLN A 36 -4.99 -25.35 -16.55
CA GLN A 36 -5.46 -25.46 -17.93
C GLN A 36 -5.10 -24.20 -18.71
N VAL A 37 -5.20 -24.27 -20.04
CA VAL A 37 -5.05 -23.09 -20.90
C VAL A 37 -6.38 -22.33 -20.93
N GLU A 38 -6.32 -21.01 -20.82
CA GLU A 38 -7.43 -20.08 -20.93
C GLU A 38 -7.10 -19.03 -22.00
N GLU A 39 -8.07 -18.70 -22.85
CA GLU A 39 -7.99 -17.56 -23.76
C GLU A 39 -8.50 -16.31 -23.03
N CYS A 40 -7.68 -15.25 -22.99
CA CYS A 40 -7.97 -14.05 -22.23
C CYS A 40 -9.09 -13.22 -22.87
N ALA A 41 -9.93 -12.62 -22.03
CA ALA A 41 -11.00 -11.74 -22.47
C ALA A 41 -10.45 -10.43 -23.08
N PRO A 42 -11.22 -9.73 -23.93
CA PRO A 42 -10.81 -8.43 -24.45
C PRO A 42 -10.40 -7.45 -23.33
N GLY A 43 -9.24 -6.82 -23.47
CA GLY A 43 -8.66 -5.90 -22.47
C GLY A 43 -7.86 -6.60 -21.36
N GLN A 44 -7.65 -7.92 -21.45
CA GLN A 44 -6.73 -8.67 -20.58
C GLN A 44 -5.49 -9.10 -21.35
N ASP A 45 -4.57 -8.15 -21.54
CA ASP A 45 -3.40 -8.31 -22.41
C ASP A 45 -2.16 -8.80 -21.64
N LEU A 46 -2.33 -9.33 -20.43
CA LEU A 46 -1.26 -9.90 -19.60
C LEU A 46 -1.65 -11.25 -19.00
N CYS A 47 -0.68 -12.14 -18.84
CA CYS A 47 -0.75 -13.26 -17.93
C CYS A 47 -0.18 -12.88 -16.56
N ARG A 48 -0.77 -13.39 -15.48
CA ARG A 48 -0.25 -13.25 -14.10
C ARG A 48 0.14 -14.60 -13.48
N THR A 49 1.09 -14.52 -12.56
CA THR A 49 1.41 -15.57 -11.58
C THR A 49 1.47 -14.94 -10.20
N THR A 50 0.60 -15.38 -9.29
CA THR A 50 0.55 -14.93 -7.91
C THR A 50 1.05 -16.06 -7.01
N VAL A 51 2.07 -15.80 -6.20
CA VAL A 51 2.69 -16.77 -5.29
C VAL A 51 2.58 -16.25 -3.87
N MET A 52 2.02 -17.07 -2.98
CA MET A 52 2.01 -16.86 -1.55
C MET A 52 2.91 -17.91 -0.89
N ARG A 53 3.96 -17.46 -0.21
CA ARG A 53 4.83 -18.30 0.61
C ARG A 53 4.59 -17.98 2.08
N MET A 54 4.43 -19.01 2.90
CA MET A 54 4.37 -18.88 4.35
C MET A 54 5.51 -19.70 4.94
N TRP A 55 6.42 -19.03 5.63
CA TRP A 55 7.56 -19.66 6.28
C TRP A 55 7.38 -19.65 7.80
N GLU A 56 7.45 -20.83 8.42
CA GLU A 56 7.30 -21.03 9.86
C GLU A 56 8.32 -22.07 10.35
N VAL A 57 9.29 -21.64 11.16
CA VAL A 57 10.22 -22.52 11.89
C VAL A 57 10.86 -23.63 11.01
N GLY A 58 11.19 -23.30 9.76
CA GLY A 58 11.86 -24.23 8.83
C GLY A 58 10.93 -24.93 7.83
N ASP A 59 9.62 -24.91 8.06
CA ASP A 59 8.61 -25.35 7.10
C ASP A 59 8.19 -24.21 6.17
N GLU A 60 7.99 -24.53 4.89
CA GLU A 60 7.54 -23.58 3.87
C GLU A 60 6.31 -24.13 3.15
N LEU A 61 5.20 -23.38 3.24
CA LEU A 61 4.02 -23.62 2.42
C LEU A 61 4.01 -22.65 1.26
N GLU A 62 3.80 -23.15 0.04
CA GLU A 62 3.70 -22.36 -1.18
C GLU A 62 2.34 -22.59 -1.85
N VAL A 63 1.63 -21.51 -2.13
CA VAL A 63 0.39 -21.51 -2.93
C VAL A 63 0.63 -20.67 -4.17
N VAL A 64 0.33 -21.24 -5.35
CA VAL A 64 0.53 -20.56 -6.64
C VAL A 64 -0.78 -20.52 -7.41
N GLU A 65 -1.18 -19.32 -7.80
CA GLU A 65 -2.32 -19.06 -8.69
C GLU A 65 -1.83 -18.42 -9.99
N ARG A 66 -2.51 -18.70 -11.09
CA ARG A 66 -2.19 -18.16 -12.42
C ARG A 66 -3.47 -17.85 -13.19
N GLY A 67 -3.42 -16.91 -14.12
CA GLY A 67 -4.53 -16.60 -15.02
C GLY A 67 -4.25 -15.37 -15.87
N CYS A 68 -5.30 -14.86 -16.54
CA CYS A 68 -5.27 -13.58 -17.27
C CYS A 68 -5.31 -12.37 -16.32
N ALA A 69 -4.86 -11.22 -16.82
CA ALA A 69 -4.72 -9.97 -16.09
C ALA A 69 -4.85 -8.75 -17.02
N HIS A 70 -5.33 -7.65 -16.46
CA HIS A 70 -5.41 -6.36 -17.15
C HIS A 70 -4.03 -5.68 -17.25
N PRO A 71 -3.80 -4.83 -18.27
CA PRO A 71 -2.51 -4.21 -18.55
C PRO A 71 -2.00 -3.28 -17.44
N GLU A 72 -2.85 -2.80 -16.54
CA GLU A 72 -2.44 -1.95 -15.39
C GLU A 72 -1.74 -2.77 -14.28
N LYS A 73 -1.74 -4.10 -14.38
CA LYS A 73 -1.05 -4.97 -13.44
C LYS A 73 0.46 -4.92 -13.68
N SER A 74 1.22 -4.96 -12.59
CA SER A 74 2.68 -4.89 -12.61
C SER A 74 3.29 -5.89 -11.64
N ASN A 75 4.59 -6.14 -11.82
CA ASN A 75 5.37 -6.96 -10.91
C ASN A 75 5.40 -6.31 -9.52
N ARG A 76 5.05 -7.07 -8.48
CA ARG A 76 5.01 -6.57 -7.12
C ARG A 76 5.33 -7.65 -6.09
N THR A 77 5.93 -7.22 -4.99
CA THR A 77 6.26 -8.10 -3.86
C THR A 77 5.90 -7.43 -2.55
N MET A 78 5.54 -8.24 -1.57
CA MET A 78 5.32 -7.80 -0.20
C MET A 78 5.63 -8.94 0.76
N SER A 79 6.44 -8.67 1.79
CA SER A 79 6.79 -9.61 2.84
C SER A 79 6.59 -8.98 4.20
N TYR A 80 5.96 -9.70 5.12
CA TYR A 80 5.71 -9.22 6.48
C TYR A 80 5.70 -10.37 7.49
N ARG A 81 5.82 -10.04 8.77
CA ARG A 81 5.78 -10.97 9.91
C ARG A 81 4.41 -10.96 10.56
N THR A 82 3.96 -12.14 10.94
CA THR A 82 2.81 -12.37 11.83
C THR A 82 3.21 -13.44 12.85
N GLY A 83 3.41 -13.03 14.10
CA GLY A 83 4.03 -13.85 15.13
C GLY A 83 5.39 -14.38 14.68
N VAL A 84 5.54 -15.71 14.65
CA VAL A 84 6.76 -16.40 14.20
C VAL A 84 6.83 -16.63 12.69
N LYS A 85 5.73 -16.37 11.97
CA LYS A 85 5.62 -16.66 10.53
C LYS A 85 6.08 -15.48 9.71
N ILE A 86 6.68 -15.76 8.56
CA ILE A 86 6.95 -14.77 7.51
C ILE A 86 6.06 -15.10 6.32
N ILE A 87 5.18 -14.16 5.95
CA ILE A 87 4.35 -14.27 4.76
C ILE A 87 4.99 -13.44 3.65
N THR A 88 5.13 -14.02 2.47
CA THR A 88 5.65 -13.37 1.26
C THR A 88 4.67 -13.55 0.12
N LEU A 89 4.16 -12.44 -0.40
CA LEU A 89 3.30 -12.34 -1.55
C LEU A 89 4.11 -11.81 -2.72
N THR A 90 4.00 -12.46 -3.88
CA THR A 90 4.67 -12.03 -5.12
C THR A 90 3.71 -12.19 -6.28
N GLU A 91 3.55 -11.14 -7.07
CA GLU A 91 2.82 -11.18 -8.32
C GLU A 91 3.75 -10.78 -9.46
N ALA A 92 3.83 -11.62 -10.48
CA ALA A 92 4.59 -11.37 -11.69
C ALA A 92 3.66 -11.41 -12.90
N VAL A 93 3.89 -10.52 -13.87
CA VAL A 93 3.11 -10.39 -15.10
C VAL A 93 4.00 -10.50 -16.34
N CYS A 94 3.42 -10.96 -17.45
CA CYS A 94 4.06 -11.07 -18.76
C CYS A 94 3.01 -11.03 -19.88
N GLY A 95 3.37 -10.61 -21.09
CA GLY A 95 2.41 -10.30 -22.18
C GLY A 95 2.54 -11.15 -23.44
N SER A 96 2.97 -12.41 -23.31
CA SER A 96 3.08 -13.32 -24.46
C SER A 96 2.39 -14.66 -24.16
N ASP A 97 1.98 -15.39 -25.19
CA ASP A 97 1.24 -16.63 -25.04
C ASP A 97 1.95 -17.61 -24.09
N LEU A 98 1.19 -18.07 -23.10
CA LEU A 98 1.56 -19.06 -22.11
C LEU A 98 2.85 -18.72 -21.34
N CYS A 99 3.23 -17.44 -21.26
CA CYS A 99 4.45 -16.99 -20.59
C CYS A 99 4.47 -17.30 -19.08
N ASN A 100 3.30 -17.49 -18.48
CA ASN A 100 3.14 -17.88 -17.09
C ASN A 100 3.17 -19.41 -16.86
N ARG A 101 3.51 -20.21 -17.87
CA ARG A 101 3.57 -21.68 -17.76
C ARG A 101 4.46 -22.11 -16.60
N PRO A 102 4.05 -23.11 -15.79
CA PRO A 102 4.88 -23.64 -14.71
C PRO A 102 6.24 -24.05 -15.27
N ARG A 103 7.32 -23.52 -14.71
CA ARG A 103 8.67 -23.96 -15.06
C ARG A 103 8.89 -25.34 -14.45
N ALA A 104 9.34 -26.29 -15.26
CA ALA A 104 9.82 -27.57 -14.77
C ALA A 104 11.18 -27.33 -14.08
N GLY A 105 11.18 -27.34 -12.75
CA GLY A 105 12.38 -27.12 -11.95
C GLY A 105 12.05 -26.65 -10.54
N ARG A 106 12.92 -26.98 -9.58
CA ARG A 106 12.82 -26.52 -8.19
C ARG A 106 12.64 -25.00 -8.20
N PRO A 107 11.67 -24.42 -7.47
CA PRO A 107 11.63 -22.98 -7.28
C PRO A 107 13.02 -22.54 -6.80
N PRO A 108 13.55 -21.39 -7.25
CA PRO A 108 14.82 -20.91 -6.74
C PRO A 108 14.70 -20.86 -5.23
N THR A 109 15.44 -21.73 -4.55
CA THR A 109 15.63 -21.66 -3.11
C THR A 109 16.07 -20.23 -2.87
N PHE A 110 15.29 -19.45 -2.11
CA PHE A 110 15.63 -18.07 -1.83
C PHE A 110 17.12 -17.98 -1.53
N PRO A 111 17.88 -17.10 -2.18
CA PRO A 111 19.30 -17.03 -1.93
C PRO A 111 19.49 -16.75 -0.44
N ARG A 112 19.92 -17.77 0.30
CA ARG A 112 20.41 -17.72 1.69
C ARG A 112 21.72 -16.93 1.77
N THR A 113 22.05 -16.15 0.74
CA THR A 113 23.16 -15.23 0.78
C THR A 113 22.82 -14.17 1.80
N ARG A 114 23.61 -14.20 2.88
CA ARG A 114 23.72 -13.25 3.98
C ARG A 114 24.15 -11.86 3.46
N SER A 115 23.48 -11.35 2.43
CA SER A 115 23.60 -9.99 1.95
C SER A 115 22.75 -9.14 2.87
N ARG A 116 23.38 -8.17 3.54
CA ARG A 116 22.67 -7.24 4.44
C ARG A 116 21.87 -6.26 3.60
N TYR A 117 20.75 -6.71 3.07
CA TYR A 117 19.77 -5.83 2.44
C TYR A 117 19.07 -4.98 3.50
N LEU A 118 18.20 -4.09 3.04
CA LEU A 118 17.44 -3.18 3.88
C LEU A 118 16.73 -3.92 5.04
N GLU A 119 16.82 -3.39 6.25
CA GLU A 119 16.11 -3.92 7.42
C GLU A 119 14.93 -2.99 7.74
N CYS A 120 13.74 -3.55 7.84
CA CYS A 120 12.48 -2.82 8.01
C CYS A 120 11.74 -3.26 9.28
N VAL A 121 10.83 -2.40 9.73
CA VAL A 121 9.84 -2.77 10.76
C VAL A 121 8.76 -3.62 10.12
N SER A 122 8.27 -4.64 10.82
CA SER A 122 7.23 -5.53 10.33
C SER A 122 6.22 -5.94 11.39
N CYS A 123 4.95 -5.96 10.98
CA CYS A 123 3.78 -6.34 11.76
C CYS A 123 2.61 -6.64 10.82
N ALA A 124 1.56 -7.22 11.36
CA ALA A 124 0.29 -7.51 10.69
C ALA A 124 -0.90 -7.26 11.62
N SER A 125 -2.10 -7.20 11.05
CA SER A 125 -3.35 -7.07 11.79
C SER A 125 -3.93 -8.40 12.23
N SER A 126 -3.62 -9.50 11.53
CA SER A 126 -4.14 -10.84 11.83
C SER A 126 -3.73 -11.33 13.21
N ASP A 127 -2.56 -10.92 13.72
CA ASP A 127 -2.08 -11.18 15.08
C ASP A 127 -2.13 -9.95 16.00
N LEU A 128 -2.76 -8.87 15.54
CA LEU A 128 -2.88 -7.57 16.21
C LEU A 128 -1.52 -6.91 16.55
N SER A 129 -0.44 -7.30 15.88
CA SER A 129 0.91 -6.81 16.21
C SER A 129 1.11 -5.36 15.80
N CYS A 130 0.47 -4.89 14.72
CA CYS A 130 0.56 -3.49 14.33
C CYS A 130 -0.18 -2.58 15.30
N GLU A 131 -1.38 -2.98 15.73
CA GLU A 131 -2.30 -2.22 16.58
C GLU A 131 -1.76 -2.13 18.01
N ARG A 132 -1.15 -3.22 18.50
CA ARG A 132 -0.54 -3.28 19.84
C ARG A 132 0.88 -2.74 19.89
N GLY A 133 1.45 -2.36 18.75
CA GLY A 133 2.85 -1.91 18.64
C GLY A 133 3.87 -3.01 18.89
N TRP A 134 3.50 -4.28 18.77
CA TRP A 134 4.38 -5.46 18.91
C TRP A 134 5.17 -5.70 17.62
N VAL A 135 5.91 -4.68 17.21
CA VAL A 135 6.62 -4.68 15.94
C VAL A 135 7.89 -5.54 15.99
N GLN A 136 8.19 -6.20 14.88
CA GLN A 136 9.38 -7.03 14.72
C GLN A 136 10.29 -6.48 13.63
N SER A 137 11.54 -6.97 13.58
CA SER A 137 12.45 -6.66 12.49
C SER A 137 12.35 -7.68 11.36
N LEU A 138 12.37 -7.20 10.12
CA LEU A 138 12.40 -8.02 8.91
C LEU A 138 13.51 -7.52 7.98
N GLN A 139 14.44 -8.42 7.62
CA GLN A 139 15.43 -8.16 6.57
C GLN A 139 14.79 -8.44 5.22
N CYS A 140 14.87 -7.47 4.31
CA CYS A 140 14.41 -7.62 2.93
C CYS A 140 15.29 -8.63 2.18
N ARG A 141 14.76 -9.22 1.12
CA ARG A 141 15.39 -10.33 0.40
C ARG A 141 15.94 -9.94 -0.97
N SER A 142 15.56 -8.77 -1.48
CA SER A 142 16.00 -8.25 -2.76
C SER A 142 16.46 -6.79 -2.63
N PRO A 143 17.50 -6.37 -3.37
CA PRO A 143 17.99 -4.98 -3.34
C PRO A 143 16.98 -3.96 -3.87
N GLY A 144 15.97 -4.38 -4.63
CA GLY A 144 14.89 -3.52 -5.11
C GLY A 144 13.74 -3.35 -4.11
N GLU A 145 13.76 -4.03 -2.97
CA GLU A 145 12.73 -3.91 -1.94
C GLU A 145 12.96 -2.69 -1.05
N GLN A 146 11.86 -2.05 -0.70
CA GLN A 146 11.77 -0.90 0.20
C GLN A 146 11.01 -1.30 1.47
N CYS A 147 11.13 -0.51 2.52
CA CYS A 147 10.26 -0.64 3.67
C CYS A 147 8.87 -0.12 3.33
N LEU A 148 7.85 -0.92 3.60
CA LEU A 148 6.46 -0.64 3.28
C LEU A 148 5.61 -0.51 4.54
N GLU A 149 4.61 0.35 4.47
CA GLU A 149 3.46 0.40 5.38
C GLU A 149 2.20 0.49 4.53
N VAL A 150 1.31 -0.48 4.69
CA VAL A 150 0.03 -0.55 3.97
C VAL A 150 -1.09 -0.56 4.98
N VAL A 151 -2.04 0.36 4.82
CA VAL A 151 -3.26 0.45 5.61
C VAL A 151 -4.44 0.36 4.67
N THR A 152 -5.35 -0.58 4.92
CA THR A 152 -6.58 -0.77 4.17
C THR A 152 -7.74 -0.84 5.14
N HIS A 153 -8.60 0.16 5.18
CA HIS A 153 -9.84 0.12 5.96
C HIS A 153 -11.03 -0.10 5.02
N ARG A 154 -11.94 -1.02 5.37
CA ARG A 154 -13.20 -1.24 4.64
C ARG A 154 -14.36 -1.17 5.62
N THR A 155 -15.42 -0.44 5.26
CA THR A 155 -16.60 -0.23 6.11
C THR A 155 -17.58 -1.42 6.07
N LEU A 156 -17.55 -2.26 5.02
CA LEU A 156 -18.38 -3.47 4.94
C LEU A 156 -17.68 -4.70 5.54
N GLU A 157 -18.26 -5.26 6.60
CA GLU A 157 -17.81 -6.48 7.32
C GLU A 157 -17.89 -7.80 6.51
N GLY A 158 -18.11 -7.75 5.19
CA GLY A 158 -18.49 -8.91 4.38
C GLY A 158 -17.38 -9.59 3.54
N SER A 159 -16.16 -9.07 3.49
CA SER A 159 -15.05 -9.65 2.72
C SER A 159 -14.14 -10.50 3.62
N PRO A 160 -13.55 -11.62 3.14
CA PRO A 160 -12.50 -12.33 3.88
C PRO A 160 -11.47 -11.32 4.41
N ARG A 161 -11.03 -11.50 5.65
CA ARG A 161 -10.19 -10.56 6.42
C ARG A 161 -8.82 -10.41 5.76
N ASP A 162 -8.74 -9.61 4.71
CA ASP A 162 -7.48 -9.04 4.25
C ASP A 162 -6.85 -8.26 5.40
N GLU A 163 -5.53 -8.29 5.50
CA GLU A 163 -4.82 -7.50 6.51
C GLU A 163 -5.12 -6.01 6.33
N HIS A 164 -5.65 -5.36 7.37
CA HIS A 164 -5.99 -3.95 7.31
C HIS A 164 -4.82 -3.03 7.67
N HIS A 165 -3.80 -3.54 8.36
CA HIS A 165 -2.55 -2.84 8.62
C HIS A 165 -1.39 -3.83 8.54
N THR A 166 -0.40 -3.50 7.71
CA THR A 166 0.81 -4.30 7.55
C THR A 166 2.03 -3.42 7.39
N ARG A 167 3.14 -3.88 7.95
CA ARG A 167 4.47 -3.29 7.72
C ARG A 167 5.44 -4.38 7.32
N GLY A 168 6.39 -4.06 6.45
CA GLY A 168 7.41 -5.02 6.04
C GLY A 168 8.27 -4.56 4.88
N CYS A 169 8.66 -5.50 4.04
CA CYS A 169 9.51 -5.29 2.87
C CYS A 169 8.73 -5.50 1.58
N GLY A 170 9.08 -4.82 0.50
CA GLY A 170 8.56 -5.16 -0.81
C GLY A 170 8.75 -4.09 -1.85
N ASN A 171 8.19 -4.33 -3.03
CA ASN A 171 8.10 -3.37 -4.12
C ASN A 171 6.66 -3.36 -4.62
N LEU A 172 5.96 -2.25 -4.38
CA LEU A 172 4.58 -2.06 -4.78
C LEU A 172 4.48 -0.90 -5.79
N PRO A 173 3.54 -0.96 -6.76
CA PRO A 173 3.27 0.17 -7.62
C PRO A 173 2.85 1.38 -6.77
N GLY A 174 3.42 2.55 -7.06
CA GLY A 174 3.23 3.77 -6.26
C GLY A 174 4.39 4.12 -5.32
N CYS A 175 5.44 3.31 -5.27
CA CYS A 175 6.72 3.66 -4.64
C CYS A 175 7.70 4.29 -5.68
N PRO A 176 8.57 5.25 -5.29
CA PRO A 176 8.69 5.86 -3.95
C PRO A 176 7.61 6.93 -3.71
N GLY A 177 7.01 6.89 -2.52
CA GLY A 177 6.03 7.90 -2.06
C GLY A 177 5.04 7.35 -1.03
N PRO A 178 4.33 8.21 -0.30
CA PRO A 178 3.02 7.85 0.23
C PRO A 178 1.95 8.03 -0.86
N THR A 179 1.23 6.95 -1.19
CA THR A 179 0.06 6.99 -2.07
C THR A 179 -1.18 6.64 -1.25
N GLY A 180 -2.25 7.43 -1.38
CA GLY A 180 -3.53 7.16 -0.75
C GLY A 180 -4.68 7.14 -1.75
N PHE A 181 -5.67 6.29 -1.52
CA PHE A 181 -6.95 6.35 -2.20
C PHE A 181 -8.06 6.15 -1.18
N HIS A 182 -9.16 6.88 -1.32
CA HIS A 182 -10.34 6.59 -0.53
C HIS A 182 -11.63 6.87 -1.29
N ASN A 183 -12.67 6.16 -0.89
CA ASN A 183 -14.04 6.39 -1.30
C ASN A 183 -14.96 6.22 -0.07
N ASN A 184 -16.27 6.17 -0.30
CA ASN A 184 -17.26 6.06 0.77
C ASN A 184 -17.13 4.80 1.66
N HIS A 185 -16.51 3.73 1.15
CA HIS A 185 -16.49 2.42 1.80
C HIS A 185 -15.10 1.86 2.05
N THR A 186 -14.07 2.48 1.46
CA THR A 186 -12.72 1.93 1.44
C THR A 186 -11.70 3.05 1.54
N PHE A 187 -10.70 2.82 2.37
CA PHE A 187 -9.51 3.63 2.50
C PHE A 187 -8.30 2.75 2.24
N HIS A 188 -7.36 3.24 1.45
CA HIS A 188 -6.09 2.61 1.16
C HIS A 188 -4.96 3.63 1.31
N PHE A 189 -3.91 3.24 2.00
CA PHE A 189 -2.69 4.00 2.16
C PHE A 189 -1.50 3.08 1.99
N LEU A 190 -0.54 3.53 1.20
CA LEU A 190 0.74 2.90 0.97
C LEU A 190 1.81 3.93 1.26
N ARG A 191 2.79 3.60 2.10
CA ARG A 191 4.01 4.38 2.29
C ARG A 191 5.20 3.49 2.01
N CYS A 192 6.14 4.01 1.23
CA CYS A 192 7.40 3.33 0.94
C CYS A 192 8.59 4.23 1.29
N CYS A 193 9.67 3.64 1.80
CA CYS A 193 10.91 4.34 2.09
C CYS A 193 12.11 3.38 2.01
N ASN A 194 13.30 3.92 1.75
CA ASN A 194 14.48 3.15 1.35
C ASN A 194 15.62 3.18 2.39
N THR A 195 15.36 3.61 3.62
CA THR A 195 16.35 3.66 4.71
C THR A 195 15.98 2.69 5.84
N THR A 196 16.96 2.22 6.60
CA THR A 196 16.74 1.19 7.62
C THR A 196 15.66 1.61 8.63
N LYS A 197 14.64 0.76 8.81
CA LYS A 197 13.53 0.92 9.76
C LYS A 197 12.75 2.24 9.62
N CYS A 198 12.75 2.84 8.43
CA CYS A 198 12.06 4.10 8.16
C CYS A 198 10.52 4.00 8.21
N ASN A 199 9.97 2.79 8.12
CA ASN A 199 8.54 2.52 8.31
C ASN A 199 8.17 2.26 9.79
N GLY A 200 9.07 2.59 10.72
CA GLY A 200 8.82 2.55 12.15
C GLY A 200 8.10 3.79 12.69
N GLY A 201 7.95 3.84 14.02
CA GLY A 201 7.20 4.87 14.73
C GLY A 201 5.80 4.40 15.14
N PRO A 202 5.04 5.26 15.86
CA PRO A 202 3.61 5.03 16.06
C PRO A 202 2.93 4.73 14.70
N GLY A 203 1.74 4.15 14.70
CA GLY A 203 0.89 4.20 13.49
C GLY A 203 0.76 5.63 12.95
N LEU A 204 -0.09 5.87 11.96
CA LEU A 204 -0.36 7.21 11.44
C LEU A 204 -0.65 8.28 12.55
N GLY A 205 -0.90 7.94 13.81
CA GLY A 205 -1.17 8.90 14.89
C GLY A 205 -0.08 9.87 15.41
N ASN A 206 1.07 10.19 14.76
CA ASN A 206 1.94 11.27 15.34
C ASN A 206 2.99 12.06 14.49
N PRO A 207 3.29 11.80 13.20
CA PRO A 207 4.06 12.76 12.38
C PRO A 207 3.15 13.73 11.61
N SER A 208 3.64 14.91 11.21
CA SER A 208 2.99 15.74 10.19
C SER A 208 3.25 15.12 8.81
N TYR A 209 2.24 14.47 8.21
CA TYR A 209 2.37 13.87 6.88
C TYR A 209 1.36 14.46 5.91
N THR A 210 1.80 14.66 4.66
CA THR A 210 0.93 15.04 3.55
C THR A 210 0.62 13.81 2.73
N VAL A 211 -0.65 13.48 2.57
CA VAL A 211 -1.13 12.39 1.71
C VAL A 211 -1.75 13.02 0.47
N ARG A 212 -1.42 12.47 -0.70
CA ARG A 212 -2.00 12.89 -1.99
C ARG A 212 -2.61 11.68 -2.67
N GLY A 213 -3.73 11.91 -3.34
CA GLY A 213 -4.49 10.84 -3.96
C GLY A 213 -5.73 11.33 -4.68
N CYS A 214 -6.52 10.37 -5.16
CA CYS A 214 -7.86 10.60 -5.66
C CYS A 214 -8.87 10.40 -4.52
N ALA A 215 -9.88 11.28 -4.47
CA ALA A 215 -10.85 11.39 -3.40
C ALA A 215 -12.25 11.59 -3.98
N THR A 216 -13.29 11.04 -3.34
CA THR A 216 -14.67 11.44 -3.62
C THR A 216 -14.97 12.81 -3.00
N PRO A 217 -15.89 13.62 -3.56
CA PRO A 217 -16.18 14.96 -3.04
C PRO A 217 -16.57 15.01 -1.56
N SER A 218 -17.28 13.99 -1.06
CA SER A 218 -17.69 13.87 0.34
C SER A 218 -16.53 13.85 1.33
N TRP A 219 -15.38 13.35 0.91
CA TRP A 219 -14.19 13.21 1.76
C TRP A 219 -13.22 14.38 1.66
N CYS A 220 -13.48 15.35 0.78
CA CYS A 220 -12.81 16.65 0.83
C CYS A 220 -13.24 17.48 2.05
N GLN A 221 -14.19 16.97 2.84
CA GLN A 221 -14.59 17.51 4.13
C GLN A 221 -13.70 16.92 5.23
N SER A 222 -13.06 17.77 6.03
CA SER A 222 -12.01 17.41 7.00
C SER A 222 -12.42 16.36 8.04
N LEU A 223 -13.71 16.27 8.38
CA LEU A 223 -14.23 15.42 9.44
C LEU A 223 -14.02 13.91 9.18
N HIS A 224 -14.32 13.45 7.96
CA HIS A 224 -14.19 12.03 7.60
C HIS A 224 -12.74 11.55 7.54
N VAL A 225 -11.83 12.44 7.15
CA VAL A 225 -10.39 12.16 7.11
C VAL A 225 -9.78 12.21 8.51
N ALA A 226 -10.27 13.09 9.41
CA ALA A 226 -9.76 13.14 10.79
C ALA A 226 -10.11 11.86 11.57
N GLU A 227 -11.34 11.37 11.43
CA GLU A 227 -11.82 10.16 12.11
C GLU A 227 -11.12 8.89 11.59
N ALA A 228 -10.99 8.73 10.27
CA ALA A 228 -10.36 7.56 9.66
C ALA A 228 -8.86 7.42 10.00
N PHE A 229 -8.20 8.52 10.35
CA PHE A 229 -6.77 8.54 10.64
C PHE A 229 -6.44 8.79 12.12
N SER A 230 -7.45 8.95 12.99
CA SER A 230 -7.25 9.41 14.37
C SER A 230 -6.36 10.67 14.43
N LEU A 231 -6.56 11.58 13.48
CA LEU A 231 -5.73 12.79 13.30
C LEU A 231 -6.34 13.97 14.03
N THR A 232 -5.54 14.66 14.84
CA THR A 232 -5.96 15.83 15.63
C THR A 232 -5.80 17.16 14.90
N HIS A 233 -4.95 17.22 13.85
CA HIS A 233 -4.67 18.41 13.06
C HIS A 233 -4.57 18.08 11.56
N LEU A 234 -5.69 18.20 10.85
CA LEU A 234 -5.80 17.83 9.45
C LEU A 234 -6.13 19.05 8.57
N ASN A 235 -5.34 19.25 7.50
CA ASN A 235 -5.66 20.18 6.42
C ASN A 235 -5.91 19.38 5.13
N VAL A 236 -7.11 19.51 4.56
CA VAL A 236 -7.51 18.81 3.33
C VAL A 236 -7.68 19.82 2.21
N SER A 237 -6.98 19.61 1.10
CA SER A 237 -7.20 20.34 -0.14
C SER A 237 -7.55 19.37 -1.25
N CYS A 238 -8.67 19.61 -1.93
CA CYS A 238 -9.05 18.88 -3.13
C CYS A 238 -9.04 19.78 -4.35
N CYS A 239 -8.77 19.19 -5.50
CA CYS A 239 -8.78 19.85 -6.80
C CYS A 239 -9.35 18.89 -7.84
N SER A 240 -9.82 19.43 -8.96
CA SER A 240 -10.31 18.65 -10.10
C SER A 240 -9.36 18.82 -11.28
N GLY A 241 -9.13 17.73 -12.01
CA GLY A 241 -8.22 17.67 -13.16
C GLY A 241 -6.96 16.82 -12.88
N ASN A 242 -6.43 16.21 -13.93
CA ASN A 242 -5.26 15.34 -13.82
C ASN A 242 -4.03 16.13 -13.34
N GLY A 243 -3.34 15.63 -12.33
CA GLY A 243 -2.11 16.25 -11.80
C GLY A 243 -2.32 17.57 -11.06
N CYS A 244 -3.56 17.97 -10.76
CA CYS A 244 -3.85 19.20 -10.02
C CYS A 244 -3.29 19.18 -8.58
N ASN A 245 -3.02 17.98 -8.04
CA ASN A 245 -2.44 17.75 -6.73
C ASN A 245 -0.89 17.75 -6.74
N HIS A 246 -0.25 18.35 -7.75
CA HIS A 246 1.21 18.42 -7.85
C HIS A 246 1.84 19.20 -6.66
N PRO A 247 2.96 18.73 -6.06
CA PRO A 247 3.55 19.35 -4.85
C PRO A 247 3.89 20.84 -4.97
N VAL A 248 4.22 21.29 -6.18
CA VAL A 248 4.60 22.68 -6.46
C VAL A 248 3.41 23.65 -6.41
N LEU A 249 2.18 23.13 -6.51
CA LEU A 249 0.95 23.92 -6.48
C LEU A 249 0.40 24.11 -5.06
N ASP A 250 1.06 23.56 -4.04
CA ASP A 250 0.72 23.84 -2.66
C ASP A 250 0.83 25.34 -2.41
N ARG A 251 -0.32 26.01 -2.29
CA ARG A 251 -0.38 27.44 -1.97
C ARG A 251 0.15 27.79 -0.57
N GLN A 252 0.75 26.83 0.14
CA GLN A 252 1.55 27.08 1.34
C GLN A 252 2.65 26.03 1.53
N PRO A 253 3.92 26.45 1.38
CA PRO A 253 5.04 25.86 2.11
C PRO A 253 5.63 26.86 3.12
N ARG A 254 5.81 26.40 4.36
CA ARG A 254 6.56 27.00 5.50
C ARG A 254 5.80 28.03 6.37
N THR A 255 5.14 27.57 7.43
CA THR A 255 5.48 28.05 8.78
C THR A 255 6.86 27.44 9.09
N GLY A 256 7.98 28.05 8.70
CA GLY A 256 8.37 29.32 9.26
C GLY A 256 8.55 29.09 10.75
N GLY A 257 9.68 28.45 11.13
CA GLY A 257 10.04 28.27 12.53
C GLY A 257 9.84 29.59 13.24
N ALA A 258 9.11 29.56 14.36
CA ALA A 258 8.95 30.72 15.19
C ALA A 258 10.33 31.33 15.44
N ALA A 259 10.48 32.61 15.08
CA ALA A 259 11.62 33.39 15.52
C ALA A 259 11.73 33.21 17.03
N ARG A 260 12.90 32.74 17.45
CA ARG A 260 13.32 32.66 18.85
C ARG A 260 13.06 34.04 19.46
N ARG A 261 11.96 34.19 20.20
CA ARG A 261 11.78 35.36 21.07
C ARG A 261 12.92 35.27 22.07
N GLY A 262 13.89 36.17 21.91
CA GLY A 262 14.96 36.35 22.87
C GLY A 262 14.41 36.55 24.28
N PRO A 263 15.22 36.29 25.31
CA PRO A 263 14.77 36.32 26.69
C PRO A 263 14.17 37.70 26.98
N ALA A 264 12.89 37.72 27.35
CA ALA A 264 12.29 38.88 27.94
C ALA A 264 13.02 39.14 29.27
N HIS A 265 13.76 40.25 29.31
CA HIS A 265 14.33 40.80 30.53
C HIS A 265 13.20 41.01 31.55
N LEU A 266 13.14 40.15 32.56
CA LEU A 266 12.35 40.39 33.76
C LEU A 266 13.10 41.42 34.60
N SER A 267 12.73 42.70 34.41
CA SER A 267 13.15 43.80 35.26
C SER A 267 12.51 43.62 36.65
N LEU A 268 13.36 43.51 37.65
CA LEU A 268 13.06 43.60 39.07
C LEU A 268 12.34 44.92 39.38
N THR A 269 11.13 44.84 39.92
CA THR A 269 10.64 45.76 40.97
C THR A 269 9.50 45.11 41.75
N VAL A 270 9.83 44.73 43.01
CA VAL A 270 9.13 45.09 44.27
C VAL A 270 7.66 44.66 44.46
N THR A 271 7.13 44.14 45.57
CA THR A 271 7.55 43.41 46.78
C THR A 271 6.22 43.06 47.51
N LEU A 272 6.20 41.93 48.24
CA LEU A 272 5.52 41.74 49.54
C LEU A 272 4.03 41.31 49.65
N LEU A 273 3.82 40.39 50.61
CA LEU A 273 2.59 40.03 51.38
C LEU A 273 1.72 38.89 50.78
N ILE A 274 1.40 37.77 51.44
CA ILE A 274 1.56 37.25 52.81
C ILE A 274 1.55 35.72 52.72
N SER A 275 2.58 35.07 53.28
CA SER A 275 2.54 33.67 53.73
C SER A 275 2.27 33.66 55.24
N ALA A 276 1.00 33.49 55.61
CA ALA A 276 0.51 33.10 56.94
C ALA A 276 -1.01 32.95 56.77
N ARG A 277 -1.66 31.81 56.93
CA ARG A 277 -1.61 30.95 58.11
C ARG A 277 -1.95 29.51 57.75
N LEU A 278 -0.99 28.63 57.96
CA LEU A 278 -1.26 27.29 58.49
C LEU A 278 -1.47 27.44 60.01
N TRP A 279 -2.51 26.79 60.53
CA TRP A 279 -2.84 26.51 61.94
C TRP A 279 -3.91 27.38 62.64
N GLY A 280 -4.85 26.66 63.25
CA GLY A 280 -5.95 27.14 64.11
C GLY A 280 -7.29 27.10 63.37
N GLY A 281 -8.13 26.07 63.46
CA GLY A 281 -8.57 25.40 64.68
C GLY A 281 -9.93 25.99 65.09
N THR A 282 -10.97 25.17 64.88
CA THR A 282 -12.21 25.09 65.67
C THR A 282 -13.17 26.31 65.72
N LEU A 283 -14.39 26.15 65.18
CA LEU A 283 -15.65 26.01 65.96
C LEU A 283 -16.91 26.36 65.13
N LEU A 284 -17.87 25.43 65.22
CA LEU A 284 -19.32 25.61 65.38
C LEU A 284 -20.23 26.06 64.21
N TRP A 285 -21.14 25.12 63.91
CA TRP A 285 -22.60 25.24 63.70
C TRP A 285 -23.07 26.03 62.46
N THR A 286 -23.98 25.52 61.64
CA THR A 286 -25.16 24.65 61.87
C THR A 286 -25.29 23.53 60.84
#